data_AF-A0A1M5R457-F1
#
_entry.id   AF-A0A1M5R457-F1
#
_cell.length_a   1.000
_cell.length_b   1.000
_cell.length_c   1.000
_cell.angle_alpha   90.00
_cell.angle_beta   90.00
_cell.angle_gamma   90.00
#
_symmetry.space_group_name_H-M   'P 1'
#
loop_
_entity.id
_entity.type
_entity.pdbx_description
1 polymer ?
#
loop_
_entity_poly.entity_id
_entity_poly.type
_entity_poly.pdbx_seq_one_letter_code
_entity_poly.pdbx_strand_id
1 'polypeptide(L)'
;MNNTWKLAISYMKKQKGKTISLLSCIVLAVMLTFSMIVIRDSGYDSQVKEAKDVHSDYHVEFSGIDNEKVQYFINEKNISKLNMSKQLCEIVDKKSGVRLDLNSFDKDFISSFGYKIEGREPIKDGEIVIEKEAASQMGVNVKKSLTTI
;
A
#
# COMPACT_ATOMS: atom_id res chain seq x y z
N MET A 1 25.08 -9.22 52.58
CA MET A 1 24.51 -9.68 51.29
C MET A 1 25.50 -10.47 50.42
N ASN A 2 26.82 -10.30 50.57
CA ASN A 2 27.81 -10.97 49.70
C ASN A 2 28.04 -12.46 49.97
N ASN A 3 27.94 -12.93 51.21
CA ASN A 3 28.30 -14.31 51.56
C ASN A 3 27.28 -15.35 51.09
N THR A 4 25.98 -15.02 51.11
CA THR A 4 24.90 -15.90 50.65
C THR A 4 24.91 -16.08 49.13
N TRP A 5 25.16 -15.01 48.38
CA TRP A 5 25.33 -15.05 46.92
C TRP A 5 26.55 -15.90 46.51
N LYS A 6 27.66 -15.75 47.24
CA LYS A 6 28.90 -16.52 47.01
C LYS A 6 28.66 -18.01 47.29
N LEU A 7 27.89 -18.34 48.33
CA LEU A 7 27.47 -19.71 48.62
C LEU A 7 26.58 -20.28 47.50
N ALA A 8 25.58 -19.52 47.05
CA ALA A 8 24.67 -19.95 45.98
C ALA A 8 25.42 -20.26 44.67
N ILE A 9 26.35 -19.40 44.26
CA ILE A 9 27.21 -19.63 43.09
C ILE A 9 28.09 -20.87 43.29
N SER A 10 28.69 -21.03 44.46
CA SER A 10 29.52 -22.21 44.75
C SER A 10 28.69 -23.51 44.66
N TYR A 11 27.45 -23.47 45.13
CA TYR A 11 26.51 -24.60 45.07
C TYR A 11 26.12 -24.94 43.62
N MET A 12 25.77 -23.94 42.81
CA MET A 12 25.51 -24.09 41.38
C MET A 12 26.73 -24.63 40.61
N LYS A 13 27.94 -24.17 40.94
CA LYS A 13 29.19 -24.68 40.36
C LYS A 13 29.52 -26.09 40.79
N LYS A 14 29.06 -26.54 41.96
CA LYS A 14 29.26 -27.91 42.45
C LYS A 14 28.28 -28.90 41.80
N GLN A 15 27.06 -28.46 41.47
CA GLN A 15 26.02 -29.28 40.82
C GLN A 15 25.80 -28.92 39.34
N LYS A 16 26.89 -28.79 38.57
CA LYS A 16 26.87 -28.25 37.20
C LYS A 16 25.82 -28.88 36.28
N GLY A 17 25.68 -30.22 36.28
CA GLY A 17 24.72 -30.91 35.42
C GLY A 17 23.26 -30.53 35.71
N LYS A 18 22.88 -30.47 36.99
CA LYS A 18 21.52 -30.07 37.40
C LYS A 18 21.25 -28.59 37.12
N THR A 19 22.23 -27.73 37.38
CA THR A 19 22.11 -26.29 37.10
C THR A 19 21.98 -26.01 35.60
N ILE A 20 22.78 -26.69 34.76
CA ILE A 20 22.69 -26.55 33.30
C ILE A 20 21.32 -27.02 32.82
N SER A 21 20.84 -28.19 33.25
CA SER A 21 19.52 -28.69 32.85
C SER A 21 18.39 -27.74 33.22
N LEU A 22 18.44 -27.14 34.42
CA LEU A 22 17.43 -26.18 34.89
C LEU A 22 17.48 -24.88 34.07
N LEU A 23 18.67 -24.33 33.85
CA LEU A 23 18.84 -23.12 33.03
C LEU A 23 18.41 -23.36 31.59
N SER A 24 18.72 -24.52 31.00
CA SER A 24 18.26 -24.89 29.66
C SER A 24 16.75 -24.94 29.57
N CYS A 25 16.04 -25.47 30.57
CA CYS A 25 14.57 -25.47 30.59
C CYS A 25 14.01 -24.04 30.64
N ILE A 26 14.61 -23.17 31.46
CA ILE A 26 14.20 -21.77 31.56
C ILE A 26 14.42 -21.06 30.22
N VAL A 27 15.59 -21.22 29.61
CA VAL A 27 15.92 -20.62 28.31
C VAL A 27 14.97 -21.12 27.23
N LEU A 28 14.69 -22.43 27.18
CA LEU A 28 13.74 -23.01 26.23
C LEU A 28 12.33 -22.44 26.42
N ALA A 29 11.83 -22.35 27.65
CA ALA A 29 10.51 -21.79 27.93
C ALA A 29 10.40 -20.31 27.54
N VAL A 30 11.45 -19.52 27.83
CA VAL A 30 11.50 -18.10 27.45
C VAL A 30 11.57 -17.96 25.93
N MET A 31 12.40 -18.75 25.24
CA MET A 31 12.45 -18.73 23.78
C MET A 31 11.10 -19.08 23.16
N LEU A 32 10.44 -20.14 23.64
CA LEU A 32 9.16 -20.58 23.08
C LEU A 32 8.06 -19.52 23.23
N THR A 33 7.95 -18.93 24.42
CA THR A 33 6.96 -17.89 24.70
C THR A 33 7.24 -16.62 23.90
N PHE A 34 8.50 -16.19 23.84
CA PHE A 34 8.88 -15.00 23.08
C PHE A 34 8.70 -15.18 21.57
N SER A 35 9.11 -16.33 21.02
CA SER A 35 8.90 -16.65 19.60
C SER A 35 7.42 -16.63 19.24
N MET A 36 6.54 -17.17 20.09
CA MET A 36 5.10 -17.17 19.81
C MET A 36 4.51 -15.75 19.76
N ILE A 37 4.93 -14.86 20.67
CA ILE A 37 4.50 -13.46 20.68
C ILE A 37 4.99 -12.76 19.42
N VAL A 38 6.30 -12.88 19.11
CA VAL A 38 6.90 -12.22 17.95
C VAL A 38 6.29 -12.71 16.63
N ILE A 39 6.07 -14.02 16.47
CA ILE A 39 5.45 -14.58 15.25
C ILE A 39 4.02 -14.05 15.09
N ARG A 40 3.24 -13.98 16.18
CA ARG A 40 1.87 -13.46 16.12
C ARG A 40 1.85 -11.98 15.75
N ASP A 41 2.64 -11.16 16.44
CA ASP A 41 2.62 -9.71 16.26
C ASP A 41 3.17 -9.34 14.86
N SER A 42 4.28 -9.97 14.44
CA SER A 42 4.82 -9.78 13.08
C SER A 42 3.88 -10.29 11.99
N GLY A 43 3.20 -11.42 12.19
CA GLY A 43 2.23 -11.95 11.24
C GLY A 43 0.99 -11.06 11.12
N TYR A 44 0.53 -10.47 12.23
CA TYR A 44 -0.58 -9.52 12.21
C TYR A 44 -0.18 -8.21 11.51
N ASP A 45 0.96 -7.63 11.88
CA ASP A 45 1.48 -6.42 11.23
C ASP A 45 1.73 -6.63 9.75
N SER A 46 2.24 -7.81 9.35
CA SER A 46 2.45 -8.16 7.95
C SER A 46 1.14 -8.20 7.17
N GLN A 47 0.09 -8.84 7.72
CA GLN A 47 -1.22 -8.90 7.06
C GLN A 47 -1.88 -7.52 6.97
N VAL A 48 -1.78 -6.70 8.02
CA VAL A 48 -2.29 -5.32 8.00
C VAL A 48 -1.53 -4.49 6.96
N LYS A 49 -0.20 -4.65 6.90
CA LYS A 49 0.62 -3.95 5.91
C LYS A 49 0.31 -4.42 4.48
N GLU A 50 0.16 -5.71 4.26
CA GLU A 50 -0.22 -6.27 2.96
C GLU A 50 -1.60 -5.77 2.53
N ALA A 51 -2.59 -5.76 3.43
CA ALA A 51 -3.90 -5.20 3.15
C ALA A 51 -3.82 -3.72 2.74
N LYS A 52 -2.99 -2.92 3.42
CA LYS A 52 -2.73 -1.51 3.08
C LYS A 52 -1.97 -1.33 1.78
N ASP A 53 -0.98 -2.16 1.49
CA ASP A 53 -0.19 -2.07 0.26
C ASP A 53 -1.05 -2.47 -0.96
N VAL A 54 -1.97 -3.43 -0.82
CA VAL A 54 -2.85 -3.90 -1.91
C VAL A 54 -4.06 -2.98 -2.11
N HIS A 55 -4.70 -2.51 -1.04
CA HIS A 55 -5.96 -1.77 -1.13
C HIS A 55 -5.83 -0.26 -0.85
N SER A 56 -4.62 0.25 -0.59
CA SER A 56 -4.38 1.57 0.01
C SER A 56 -5.14 1.75 1.34
N ASP A 57 -5.09 2.95 1.93
CA ASP A 57 -6.05 3.32 2.98
C ASP A 57 -7.47 3.47 2.38
N TYR A 58 -8.47 3.74 3.21
CA TYR A 58 -9.86 3.96 2.78
C TYR A 58 -9.97 4.99 1.64
N HIS A 59 -10.38 4.52 0.46
CA HIS A 59 -10.76 5.39 -0.65
C HIS A 59 -12.24 5.78 -0.51
N VAL A 60 -12.50 7.09 -0.50
CA VAL A 60 -13.87 7.63 -0.54
C VAL A 60 -13.97 8.51 -1.78
N GLU A 61 -14.90 8.16 -2.65
CA GLU A 61 -15.26 9.00 -3.80
C GLU A 61 -16.45 9.88 -3.42
N PHE A 62 -16.34 11.17 -3.73
CA PHE A 62 -17.47 12.09 -3.67
C PHE A 62 -17.75 12.65 -5.05
N SER A 63 -18.99 12.53 -5.51
CA SER A 63 -19.44 13.04 -6.81
C SER A 63 -20.26 14.32 -6.65
N GLY A 64 -20.30 15.17 -7.68
CA GLY A 64 -21.12 16.39 -7.68
C GLY A 64 -20.59 17.50 -6.76
N ILE A 65 -19.28 17.49 -6.48
CA ILE A 65 -18.61 18.50 -5.66
C ILE A 65 -18.24 19.73 -6.50
N ASP A 66 -18.49 20.92 -5.95
CA ASP A 66 -18.03 22.20 -6.51
C ASP A 66 -16.60 22.56 -6.02
N ASN A 67 -15.92 23.46 -6.74
CA ASN A 67 -14.55 23.85 -6.41
C ASN A 67 -14.38 24.42 -4.99
N GLU A 68 -15.43 25.02 -4.40
CA GLU A 68 -15.37 25.58 -3.05
C GLU A 68 -15.29 24.47 -1.99
N LYS A 69 -16.08 23.41 -2.16
CA LYS A 69 -16.02 22.22 -1.30
C LYS A 69 -14.74 21.41 -1.48
N VAL A 70 -14.15 21.39 -2.67
CA VAL A 70 -12.82 20.78 -2.87
C VAL A 70 -11.77 21.44 -1.97
N GLN A 71 -11.81 22.77 -1.83
CA GLN A 71 -10.86 23.50 -0.97
C GLN A 71 -10.99 23.12 0.51
N TYR A 72 -12.16 22.70 0.96
CA TYR A 72 -12.33 22.15 2.31
C TYR A 72 -11.47 20.89 2.49
N PHE A 73 -11.56 19.93 1.57
CA PHE A 73 -10.79 18.68 1.62
C PHE A 73 -9.28 18.89 1.46
N ILE A 74 -8.86 19.87 0.66
CA ILE A 74 -7.43 20.22 0.52
C ILE A 74 -6.82 20.65 1.86
N ASN A 75 -7.60 21.31 2.72
CA ASN A 75 -7.13 21.85 3.99
C ASN A 75 -7.31 20.89 5.18
N GLU A 76 -7.91 19.72 4.97
CA GLU A 76 -8.15 18.74 6.02
C GLU A 76 -6.91 17.91 6.36
N LYS A 77 -6.45 17.99 7.62
CA LYS A 77 -5.19 17.38 8.06
C LYS A 77 -5.16 15.85 8.02
N ASN A 78 -6.35 15.23 8.03
CA ASN A 78 -6.49 13.77 8.04
C ASN A 78 -6.55 13.16 6.64
N ILE A 79 -6.52 13.99 5.58
CA ILE A 79 -6.53 13.52 4.20
C ILE A 79 -5.08 13.44 3.72
N SER A 80 -4.60 12.21 3.54
CA SER A 80 -3.22 11.94 3.14
C SER A 80 -2.96 12.22 1.66
N LYS A 81 -3.96 11.93 0.81
CA LYS A 81 -3.95 12.21 -0.63
C LYS A 81 -5.35 12.59 -1.08
N LEU A 82 -5.42 13.56 -1.97
CA LEU A 82 -6.64 14.00 -2.65
C LEU A 82 -6.36 13.98 -4.13
N ASN A 83 -7.16 13.25 -4.90
CA ASN A 83 -7.12 13.30 -6.36
C ASN A 83 -8.48 13.77 -6.88
N MET A 84 -8.46 14.53 -7.95
CA MET A 84 -9.62 15.10 -8.60
C MET A 84 -9.78 14.56 -10.02
N SER A 85 -11.02 14.25 -10.37
CA SER A 85 -11.41 13.85 -11.71
C SER A 85 -12.64 14.64 -12.16
N LYS A 86 -12.78 14.79 -13.47
CA LYS A 86 -13.97 15.36 -14.10
C LYS A 86 -14.29 14.57 -15.36
N GLN A 87 -15.46 13.94 -15.37
CA GLN A 87 -16.01 13.35 -16.59
C GLN A 87 -16.42 14.45 -17.56
N LEU A 88 -15.93 14.36 -18.80
CA LEU A 88 -16.22 15.33 -19.86
C LEU A 88 -17.31 14.82 -20.78
N CYS A 89 -17.13 13.63 -21.36
CA CYS A 89 -18.12 12.98 -22.22
C CYS A 89 -17.81 11.49 -22.44
N GLU A 90 -18.79 10.77 -22.98
CA GLU A 90 -18.59 9.44 -23.55
C GLU A 90 -18.33 9.55 -25.06
N ILE A 91 -17.33 8.83 -25.55
CA ILE A 91 -16.93 8.76 -26.96
C ILE A 91 -17.16 7.35 -27.45
N VAL A 92 -17.79 7.20 -28.62
CA VAL A 92 -17.95 5.91 -29.28
C VAL A 92 -17.21 5.92 -30.61
N ASP A 93 -16.25 5.02 -30.79
CA ASP A 93 -15.64 4.81 -32.09
C ASP A 93 -16.64 4.15 -33.04
N LYS A 94 -16.97 4.85 -34.13
CA LYS A 94 -18.00 4.40 -35.08
C LYS A 94 -17.62 3.13 -35.84
N LYS A 95 -16.32 2.80 -35.91
CA LYS A 95 -15.83 1.64 -36.66
C LYS A 95 -15.79 0.38 -35.81
N SER A 96 -15.14 0.45 -34.65
CA SER A 96 -14.98 -0.69 -33.74
C SER A 96 -16.14 -0.85 -32.76
N GLY A 97 -16.92 0.21 -32.51
CA GLY A 97 -17.96 0.23 -31.48
C GLY A 97 -17.40 0.39 -30.06
N VAL A 98 -16.09 0.55 -29.90
CA VAL A 98 -15.43 0.78 -28.60
C VAL A 98 -15.97 2.08 -27.99
N ARG A 99 -16.34 2.01 -26.71
CA ARG A 99 -16.81 3.15 -25.92
C ARG A 99 -15.72 3.58 -24.95
N LEU A 100 -15.51 4.88 -24.82
CA LEU A 100 -14.48 5.49 -23.98
C LEU A 100 -15.10 6.60 -23.16
N ASP A 101 -14.77 6.65 -21.87
CA ASP A 101 -15.03 7.81 -21.04
C ASP A 101 -13.88 8.81 -21.16
N LEU A 102 -14.15 9.97 -21.74
CA LEU A 102 -13.22 11.08 -21.75
C LEU A 102 -13.30 11.80 -20.40
N ASN A 103 -12.20 11.74 -19.68
CA ASN A 103 -12.06 12.34 -18.37
C ASN A 103 -10.86 13.31 -18.34
N SER A 104 -10.98 14.34 -17.52
CA SER A 104 -9.85 15.18 -17.10
C SER A 104 -9.48 14.81 -15.67
N PHE A 105 -8.18 14.75 -15.38
CA PHE A 105 -7.68 14.39 -14.07
C PHE A 105 -6.58 15.35 -13.64
N ASP A 106 -6.35 15.45 -12.34
CA ASP A 106 -5.10 16.03 -11.85
C ASP A 106 -3.91 15.09 -12.10
N LYS A 107 -2.71 15.61 -11.84
CA LYS A 107 -1.45 14.93 -12.18
C LYS A 107 -1.29 13.60 -11.45
N ASP A 108 -1.75 13.53 -10.20
CA ASP A 108 -1.46 12.41 -9.32
C ASP A 108 -2.50 11.29 -9.44
N PHE A 109 -3.69 11.59 -9.97
CA PHE A 109 -4.79 10.64 -10.17
C PHE A 109 -4.34 9.35 -10.86
N ILE A 110 -3.75 9.43 -12.06
CA ILE A 110 -3.38 8.24 -12.85
C ILE A 110 -2.42 7.32 -12.08
N SER A 111 -1.41 7.92 -11.44
CA SER A 111 -0.41 7.18 -10.66
C SER A 111 -0.99 6.54 -9.39
N SER A 112 -2.03 7.15 -8.81
CA SER A 112 -2.68 6.65 -7.59
C SER A 112 -3.47 5.35 -7.80
N PHE A 113 -3.93 5.11 -9.03
CA PHE A 113 -4.65 3.89 -9.43
C PHE A 113 -3.75 2.81 -10.03
N GLY A 114 -2.41 2.96 -9.94
CA GLY A 114 -1.47 1.97 -10.45
C GLY A 114 -1.37 1.93 -11.98
N TYR A 115 -1.80 2.99 -12.66
CA TYR A 115 -1.57 3.15 -14.10
C TYR A 115 -0.23 3.83 -14.36
N LYS A 116 0.41 3.42 -15.44
CA LYS A 116 1.63 4.03 -15.98
C LYS A 116 1.37 4.57 -17.38
N ILE A 117 1.88 5.77 -17.64
CA ILE A 117 1.89 6.35 -18.98
C ILE A 117 3.11 5.82 -19.74
N GLU A 118 2.87 5.08 -20.82
CA GLU A 118 3.87 4.81 -21.85
C GLU A 118 3.97 6.06 -22.76
N GLY A 119 5.16 6.66 -22.84
CA GLY A 119 5.40 7.90 -23.60
C GLY A 119 5.54 9.11 -22.69
N ARG A 120 4.70 10.15 -22.91
CA ARG A 120 4.72 11.39 -22.11
C ARG A 120 3.33 11.82 -21.69
N GLU A 121 3.25 12.52 -20.56
CA GLU A 121 2.03 13.18 -20.09
C GLU A 121 1.48 14.19 -21.13
N PRO A 122 0.15 14.44 -21.13
CA PRO A 122 -0.44 15.52 -21.90
C PRO A 122 -0.03 16.86 -21.26
N ILE A 123 0.64 17.72 -22.03
CA ILE A 123 1.17 19.01 -21.55
C ILE A 123 0.40 20.19 -22.15
N LYS A 124 -0.21 19.99 -23.31
CA LYS A 124 -0.92 21.02 -24.06
C LYS A 124 -2.40 20.67 -24.16
N ASP A 125 -3.23 21.69 -24.26
CA ASP A 125 -4.65 21.54 -24.52
C ASP A 125 -4.90 20.72 -25.79
N GLY A 126 -5.87 19.81 -25.72
CA GLY A 126 -6.21 18.89 -26.80
C GLY A 126 -5.31 17.65 -26.90
N GLU A 127 -4.29 17.50 -26.04
CA GLU A 127 -3.55 16.25 -25.93
C GLU A 127 -4.28 15.27 -25.01
N ILE A 128 -4.45 14.02 -25.48
CA ILE A 128 -5.04 12.94 -24.69
C ILE A 128 -4.04 11.78 -24.55
N VAL A 129 -4.22 11.03 -23.47
CA VAL A 129 -3.64 9.69 -23.32
C VAL A 129 -4.81 8.72 -23.29
N ILE A 130 -4.65 7.58 -23.96
CA ILE A 130 -5.69 6.55 -24.11
C ILE A 130 -5.15 5.23 -23.60
N GLU A 131 -6.01 4.37 -23.06
CA GLU A 131 -5.62 3.02 -22.69
C GLU A 131 -5.11 2.23 -23.90
N LYS A 132 -4.02 1.48 -23.68
CA LYS A 132 -3.38 0.68 -24.74
C LYS A 132 -4.33 -0.35 -25.34
N GLU A 133 -5.13 -0.98 -24.50
CA GLU A 133 -6.13 -1.98 -24.90
C GLU A 133 -7.23 -1.34 -25.76
N ALA A 134 -7.78 -0.20 -25.32
CA ALA A 134 -8.76 0.57 -26.09
C ALA A 134 -8.21 1.00 -27.47
N ALA A 135 -6.97 1.52 -27.52
CA ALA A 135 -6.33 1.89 -28.78
C ALA A 135 -6.15 0.68 -29.72
N SER A 136 -5.76 -0.47 -29.17
CA SER A 136 -5.62 -1.73 -29.91
C SER A 136 -6.95 -2.18 -30.51
N GLN A 137 -8.02 -2.18 -29.72
CA GLN A 137 -9.37 -2.56 -30.17
C GLN A 137 -9.94 -1.61 -31.23
N MET A 138 -9.61 -0.32 -31.15
CA MET A 138 -9.95 0.67 -32.17
C MET A 138 -9.10 0.55 -33.45
N GLY A 139 -8.06 -0.30 -33.45
CA GLY A 139 -7.10 -0.41 -34.55
C GLY A 139 -6.25 0.85 -34.73
N VAL A 140 -6.07 1.64 -33.67
CA VAL A 140 -5.31 2.89 -33.69
C VAL A 140 -3.94 2.66 -33.08
N ASN A 141 -2.89 2.95 -33.85
CA ASN A 141 -1.53 2.94 -33.32
C ASN A 141 -1.25 4.27 -32.60
N VAL A 142 -1.10 4.21 -31.28
CA VAL A 142 -0.93 5.38 -30.42
C VAL A 142 0.51 5.52 -29.95
N LYS A 143 1.01 6.75 -29.96
CA LYS A 143 2.35 7.08 -29.44
C LYS A 143 2.41 7.22 -27.92
N LYS A 144 1.25 7.37 -27.28
CA LYS A 144 1.10 7.56 -25.84
C LYS A 144 -0.05 6.71 -25.36
N SER A 145 0.16 5.91 -24.33
CA SER A 145 -0.91 5.07 -23.81
C SER A 145 -0.84 4.86 -22.29
N LEU A 146 -1.98 4.54 -21.69
CA LEU A 146 -2.05 4.05 -20.31
C LEU A 146 -1.91 2.53 -20.31
N THR A 147 -1.12 2.01 -19.37
CA THR A 147 -0.95 0.57 -19.12
C THR A 147 -0.91 0.34 -17.61
N THR A 148 -1.53 -0.74 -17.14
CA THR A 148 -1.49 -1.14 -15.73
C THR A 148 -0.09 -1.62 -15.35
N ILE A 149 0.36 -1.33 -14.13
CA ILE A 149 1.63 -1.84 -13.57
C ILE A 149 1.54 -3.35 -13.32
#